data_AF-A0A380DVA9-F1
#
_entry.id   AF-A0A380DVA9-F1
#
_cell.length_a   1.000
_cell.length_b   1.000
_cell.length_c   1.000
_cell.angle_alpha   90.00
_cell.angle_beta   90.00
_cell.angle_gamma   90.00
#
_symmetry.space_group_name_H-M   'P 1'
#
loop_
_entity.id
_entity.type
_entity.pdbx_description
1 polymer ?
#
loop_
_entity_poly.entity_id
_entity_poly.type
_entity_poly.pdbx_seq_one_letter_code
_entity_poly.pdbx_strand_id
1 'polypeptide(L)' 'MIKPKIALTIAGTDPTGGAGVMADLKSFHSCGVYGMGVVTSMLLKIHWAYNIFII' A
#
# COMPACT_ATOMS: atom_id res chain seq x y z
N MET A 1 19.69 -4.59 22.55
CA MET A 1 18.88 -4.85 21.34
C MET A 1 18.04 -3.61 21.06
N ILE A 2 18.24 -2.95 19.93
CA ILE A 2 17.47 -1.75 19.55
C ILE A 2 16.15 -2.26 18.97
N LYS A 3 14.99 -1.85 19.52
CA LYS A 3 13.70 -2.20 18.93
C LYS A 3 13.55 -1.46 17.59
N PRO A 4 13.28 -2.16 16.47
CA PRO A 4 13.00 -1.47 15.21
C PRO A 4 11.71 -0.65 15.36
N LYS A 5 11.66 0.52 14.73
CA LYS A 5 10.42 1.29 14.58
C LYS A 5 9.52 0.51 13.63
N ILE A 6 8.26 0.30 14.02
CA ILE A 6 7.26 -0.45 13.26
C ILE A 6 6.12 0.50 12.90
N ALA A 7 5.67 0.47 11.64
CA ALA A 7 4.52 1.23 11.18
C ALA A 7 3.55 0.32 10.41
N LEU A 8 2.25 0.61 10.57
CA LEU A 8 1.15 -0.08 9.89
C LEU A 8 0.47 0.89 8.93
N THR A 9 0.37 0.53 7.66
CA THR A 9 -0.52 1.19 6.70
C THR A 9 -1.80 0.37 6.51
N ILE A 10 -2.93 1.07 6.39
CA ILE A 10 -4.24 0.50 6.06
C ILE A 10 -4.74 1.30 4.86
N ALA A 11 -4.63 0.72 3.67
CA ALA A 11 -4.92 1.43 2.41
C ALA A 11 -5.33 0.47 1.30
N GLY A 12 -5.78 1.01 0.17
CA GLY A 12 -5.97 0.22 -1.05
C GLY A 12 -4.65 -0.13 -1.73
N THR A 13 -4.69 -1.02 -2.72
CA THR A 13 -3.58 -1.29 -3.64
C THR A 13 -3.81 -0.58 -4.97
N ASP A 14 -2.82 0.22 -5.35
CA ASP A 14 -2.70 0.76 -6.71
C ASP A 14 -1.73 -0.14 -7.49
N PRO A 15 -2.19 -0.84 -8.56
CA PRO A 15 -1.35 -1.76 -9.33
C PRO A 15 -0.20 -1.06 -10.07
N THR A 16 -0.24 0.27 -10.23
CA THR A 16 0.90 1.02 -10.77
C THR A 16 2.03 1.18 -9.75
N GLY A 17 1.74 0.97 -8.46
CA GLY A 17 2.68 1.12 -7.36
C GLY A 17 3.04 2.57 -7.02
N GLY A 18 2.27 3.54 -7.55
CA GLY A 18 2.41 4.97 -7.29
C GLY A 18 1.68 5.44 -6.03
N ALA A 19 0.62 4.74 -5.60
CA ALA A 19 -0.13 5.04 -4.39
C ALA A 19 -0.45 3.79 -3.55
N GLY A 20 -1.17 3.99 -2.45
CA GLY A 20 -1.67 2.92 -1.59
C GLY A 20 -0.58 2.19 -0.80
N VAL A 21 -0.88 0.96 -0.38
CA VAL A 21 -0.03 0.17 0.53
C VAL A 21 1.42 0.05 0.04
N MET A 22 1.66 -0.10 -1.27
CA MET A 22 3.02 -0.23 -1.81
C MET A 22 3.81 1.09 -1.78
N ALA A 23 3.16 2.24 -1.99
CA ALA A 23 3.82 3.54 -1.89
C ALA A 23 4.16 3.88 -0.42
N ASP A 24 3.28 3.51 0.50
CA ASP A 24 3.50 3.68 1.94
C ASP A 24 4.69 2.82 2.42
N LEU A 25 4.75 1.54 2.00
CA LEU A 25 5.85 0.65 2.37
C LEU A 25 7.21 1.13 1.82
N LYS A 26 7.26 1.71 0.61
CA LYS A 26 8.49 2.35 0.09
C LYS A 26 8.89 3.57 0.92
N SER A 27 7.92 4.34 1.40
CA SER A 27 8.15 5.49 2.28
C SER A 27 8.67 5.03 3.64
N PHE A 28 8.07 3.99 4.23
CA PHE A 28 8.56 3.40 5.49
C PHE A 28 9.97 2.86 5.37
N HIS A 29 10.27 2.16 4.28
CA HIS A 29 11.62 1.67 4.00
C HIS A 29 12.64 2.81 3.89
N SER A 30 12.30 3.89 3.18
CA SER A 30 13.14 5.09 3.05
C SER A 30 13.38 5.79 4.40
N CYS A 31 12.45 5.66 5.34
CA CYS A 31 12.55 6.18 6.71
C CYS A 31 13.22 5.20 7.70
N GLY A 32 13.69 4.03 7.26
CA GLY A 32 14.30 3.02 8.14
C GLY A 32 13.31 2.36 9.10
N VAL A 33 12.03 2.29 8.73
CA VAL A 33 10.94 1.72 9.53
C VAL A 33 10.54 0.37 8.94
N TYR A 34 10.29 -0.63 9.80
CA TYR A 34 9.68 -1.88 9.39
C TYR A 34 8.20 -1.66 9.09
N GLY A 35 7.84 -1.71 7.82
CA GLY A 35 6.48 -1.48 7.34
C GLY A 35 5.63 -2.76 7.32
N MET A 36 4.40 -2.65 7.79
CA MET A 36 3.33 -3.65 7.64
C MET A 36 2.15 -3.01 6.91
N GLY A 37 1.43 -3.78 6.09
CA GLY A 37 0.31 -3.28 5.31
C GLY A 37 -0.93 -4.15 5.40
N VAL A 38 -2.09 -3.53 5.58
CA VAL A 38 -3.41 -4.15 5.45
C VAL A 38 -4.08 -3.58 4.22
N VAL A 39 -4.43 -4.48 3.30
CA VAL A 39 -5.10 -4.12 2.04
C VAL A 39 -6.61 -4.06 2.28
N THR A 40 -7.20 -2.91 2.01
CA THR A 40 -8.66 -2.69 2.16
C THR A 40 -9.41 -2.63 0.84
N SER A 41 -8.71 -2.35 -0.25
CA SER A 41 -9.31 -2.32 -1.58
C SER A 41 -8.26 -2.53 -2.66
N MET A 42 -8.68 -2.92 -3.86
CA MET A 42 -7.79 -3.02 -5.03
C MET A 42 -8.38 -2.27 -6.22
N LEU A 43 -7.56 -1.41 -6.83
CA LEU A 43 -7.89 -0.76 -8.10
C LEU A 43 -7.62 -1.72 -9.26
N LEU A 44 -8.67 -2.01 -10.03
CA LEU A 44 -8.56 -2.81 -11.24
C LEU A 44 -9.02 -2.00 -12.46
N LYS A 45 -8.15 -1.90 -13.47
CA LYS A 45 -8.51 -1.32 -14.77
C LYS A 45 -8.92 -2.44 -15.73
N ILE A 46 -10.21 -2.51 -16.02
CA ILE A 46 -10.76 -3.42 -17.03
C ILE A 46 -11.10 -2.59 -18.27
N HIS A 47 -10.74 -3.09 -19.45
CA HIS A 47 -10.92 -2.45 -20.76
C HIS A 47 -12.34 -1.86 -21.01
N TRP A 48 -13.38 -2.38 -20.35
CA TRP A 48 -14.78 -1.96 -20.54
C TRP A 48 -15.47 -1.37 -19.30
N ALA A 49 -14.83 -1.36 -18.13
CA ALA A 49 -15.42 -0.86 -16.89
C ALA A 49 -14.53 0.24 -16.30
N TYR A 50 -15.07 1.45 -16.19
CA TYR A 50 -14.38 2.57 -15.56
C TYR A 50 -14.14 2.25 -14.06
N ASN A 51 -12.86 2.04 -13.71
CA ASN A 51 -12.30 1.86 -12.36
C ASN A 51 -13.22 1.16 -11.34
N ILE A 52 -13.12 -0.17 -11.25
CA ILE A 52 -13.77 -0.92 -10.18
C ILE A 52 -12.90 -0.84 -8.94
N PHE A 53 -13.44 -0.26 -7.88
CA PHE A 53 -12.92 -0.39 -6.52
C PHE A 53 -13.51 -1.67 -5.92
N ILE A 54 -12.68 -2.69 -5.74
CA ILE A 54 -13.06 -3.90 -5.01
C ILE A 54 -12.67 -3.66 -3.55
N ILE A 55 -13.64 -3.65 -2.64
CA ILE A 55 -13.47 -3.64 -1.17
C ILE A 55 -13.59 -5.06 -0.63
#